data_AF-A0A930EES7-F1
#
_entry.id   AF-A0A930EES7-F1
#
_cell.length_a   1.000
_cell.length_b   1.000
_cell.length_c   1.000
_cell.angle_alpha   90.00
_cell.angle_beta   90.00
_cell.angle_gamma   90.00
#
_symmetry.space_group_name_H-M   'P 1'
#
loop_
_entity.id
_entity.type
_entity.pdbx_description
1 polymer ?
#
loop_
_entity_poly.entity_id
_entity_poly.type
_entity_poly.pdbx_seq_one_letter_code
_entity_poly.pdbx_strand_id
1 'polypeptide(L)' 'MNIEKYTQKMQGAILDAQSIANSYGHQQLEIAHVHYAIISDSDGLIPKLLEAMNV' A
#
# COMPACT_ATOMS: atom_id res chain seq x y z
N MET A 1 8.71 -4.00 10.00
CA MET A 1 7.46 -4.79 9.94
C MET A 1 7.82 -6.27 9.77
N ASN A 2 7.05 -7.21 10.33
CA ASN A 2 7.22 -8.64 9.98
C ASN A 2 6.30 -8.96 8.80
N ILE A 3 6.87 -8.94 7.59
CA ILE A 3 6.12 -9.01 6.34
C ILE A 3 5.46 -10.38 6.14
N GLU A 4 6.10 -11.43 6.64
CA GLU A 4 5.65 -12.82 6.51
C GLU A 4 4.31 -13.09 7.21
N LYS A 5 3.95 -12.24 8.18
CA LYS A 5 2.67 -12.33 8.90
C LYS A 5 1.50 -11.67 8.15
N TYR A 6 1.75 -10.98 7.05
CA TYR A 6 0.68 -10.36 6.26
C TYR A 6 0.12 -11.31 5.21
N THR A 7 -1.08 -10.98 4.72
CA THR A 7 -1.66 -11.65 3.55
C THR A 7 -0.77 -11.45 2.33
N GLN A 8 -0.80 -12.41 1.40
CA GLN A 8 -0.07 -12.33 0.12
C GLN A 8 -0.32 -10.99 -0.60
N LYS A 9 -1.57 -10.51 -0.56
CA LYS A 9 -1.95 -9.21 -1.15
C LYS A 9 -1.24 -8.04 -0.48
N MET A 10 -1.13 -8.02 0.86
CA MET A 10 -0.35 -6.98 1.54
C MET A 10 1.15 -7.12 1.30
N GLN A 11 1.68 -8.33 1.19
CA GLN A 11 3.09 -8.51 0.84
C GLN A 11 3.39 -7.88 -0.53
N GLY A 12 2.50 -8.09 -1.52
CA GLY A 12 2.55 -7.41 -2.82
C GLY A 12 2.49 -5.89 -2.69
N ALA A 13 1.52 -5.35 -1.95
CA ALA A 13 1.39 -3.91 -1.76
C ALA A 13 2.62 -3.26 -1.08
N ILE A 14 3.35 -3.99 -0.23
CA ILE A 14 4.61 -3.49 0.35
C ILE A 14 5.71 -3.41 -0.71
N LEU A 15 5.76 -4.34 -1.67
CA LEU A 15 6.68 -4.27 -2.81
C LEU A 15 6.34 -3.08 -3.71
N ASP A 16 5.06 -2.87 -4.01
CA ASP A 16 4.59 -1.71 -4.78
C ASP A 16 4.93 -0.40 -4.07
N ALA A 17 4.73 -0.34 -2.75
CA ALA A 17 5.09 0.81 -1.93
C ALA A 17 6.60 1.12 -1.96
N GLN A 18 7.45 0.10 -2.06
CA GLN A 18 8.90 0.31 -2.23
C GLN A 18 9.23 0.89 -3.61
N SER A 19 8.54 0.44 -4.66
CA SER A 19 8.66 1.02 -6.01
C SER A 19 8.21 2.48 -6.02
N ILE A 20 7.11 2.79 -5.33
CA ILE A 20 6.62 4.16 -5.12
C ILE A 20 7.67 5.00 -4.39
N ALA A 21 8.19 4.56 -3.25
CA ALA A 21 9.21 5.31 -2.51
C ALA A 21 10.43 5.64 -3.41
N ASN A 22 10.89 4.65 -4.18
CA ASN A 22 12.00 4.82 -5.12
C ASN A 22 11.69 5.82 -6.24
N SER A 23 10.47 5.80 -6.80
CA SER A 23 10.09 6.72 -7.89
C SER A 23 10.00 8.17 -7.43
N TYR A 24 9.68 8.42 -6.16
CA TYR A 24 9.71 9.74 -5.53
C TYR A 24 11.09 10.12 -4.97
N GLY A 25 12.12 9.26 -5.12
CA GLY A 25 13.47 9.51 -4.60
C GLY A 25 13.58 9.39 -3.08
N HIS A 26 12.60 8.77 -2.42
CA HIS A 26 12.61 8.53 -0.98
C HIS A 26 13.42 7.26 -0.67
N GLN A 27 14.54 7.42 0.04
CA GLN A 27 15.43 6.30 0.40
C GLN A 27 14.79 5.32 1.39
N GLN A 28 13.84 5.80 2.18
CA GLN A 28 13.18 5.01 3.21
C GLN A 28 11.71 4.76 2.85
N LEU A 29 11.28 3.52 3.06
CA LEU A 29 9.88 3.16 2.97
C LEU A 29 9.11 3.74 4.16
N GLU A 30 8.39 4.82 3.90
CA GLU A 30 7.43 5.40 4.86
C GLU A 30 6.02 4.81 4.73
N ILE A 31 5.25 4.92 5.81
CA ILE A 31 3.85 4.45 5.89
C ILE A 31 2.96 5.08 4.82
N ALA A 32 3.25 6.32 4.41
CA ALA A 32 2.53 7.02 3.35
C ALA A 32 2.58 6.27 2.01
N HIS A 33 3.71 5.65 1.66
CA HIS A 33 3.83 4.85 0.43
C HIS A 33 2.98 3.59 0.50
N VAL A 34 2.95 2.94 1.66
CA VAL A 34 2.13 1.74 1.88
C VAL A 34 0.64 2.09 1.79
N HIS A 35 0.23 3.20 2.41
CA HIS A 35 -1.13 3.72 2.26
C HIS A 35 -1.49 4.03 0.81
N TYR A 36 -0.60 4.72 0.11
CA TYR A 36 -0.82 5.06 -1.29
C TYR A 36 -0.97 3.80 -2.15
N ALA A 37 -0.11 2.78 -1.94
CA ALA A 37 -0.18 1.52 -2.67
C ALA A 37 -1.52 0.79 -2.46
N ILE A 38 -1.98 0.66 -1.21
CA ILE A 38 -3.22 -0.10 -0.91
C ILE A 38 -4.50 0.65 -1.32
N ILE A 39 -4.48 1.99 -1.35
CA ILE A 39 -5.63 2.80 -1.79
C ILE A 39 -5.67 2.88 -3.33
N SER A 40 -4.52 2.83 -3.99
CA SER A 40 -4.44 2.88 -5.46
C SER A 40 -4.81 1.56 -6.14
N ASP A 41 -4.86 0.45 -5.39
CA ASP A 41 -5.35 -0.84 -5.90
C ASP A 41 -6.87 -0.83 -6.01
N SER A 42 -7.40 -0.53 -7.20
CA SER A 42 -8.85 -0.44 -7.47
C SER A 42 -9.62 -1.73 -7.18
N ASP A 43 -8.95 -2.89 -7.26
CA ASP A 43 -9.54 -4.19 -6.92
C ASP A 43 -9.40 -4.52 -5.42
N GLY A 44 -8.72 -3.66 -4.68
CA GLY A 44 -8.47 -3.71 -3.24
C GLY A 44 -9.72 -3.57 -2.38
N LEU A 45 -9.68 -4.21 -1.20
CA LEU A 45 -10.72 -4.05 -0.19
C LEU A 45 -10.71 -2.62 0.40
N ILE A 46 -9.53 -2.03 0.59
CA ILE A 46 -9.37 -0.73 1.26
C ILE A 46 -10.05 0.41 0.50
N PRO A 47 -9.82 0.63 -0.81
CA PRO A 47 -10.53 1.69 -1.53
C PRO A 47 -12.05 1.49 -1.54
N LYS A 48 -12.54 0.25 -1.64
CA LYS A 48 -13.98 -0.06 -1.53
C LYS A 48 -14.55 0.27 -0.14
N LEU A 49 -13.77 0.07 0.93
CA LEU A 49 -14.17 0.45 2.28
C LEU A 49 -14.21 1.97 2.45
N LEU A 50 -13.23 2.69 1.90
CA LEU A 50 -13.21 4.17 1.93
C LEU A 50 -14.41 4.76 1.18
N GLU A 51 -14.72 4.20 0.00
CA GLU A 51 -15.91 4.56 -0.77
C GLU A 51 -17.19 4.33 0.05
N ALA A 52 -17.31 3.17 0.71
CA ALA A 52 -18.46 2.87 1.58
C ALA A 52 -18.54 3.80 2.82
N MET A 53 -17.41 4.38 3.24
CA MET A 53 -17.34 5.37 4.33
C MET A 53 -17.59 6.81 3.84
N ASN A 54 -17.80 7.03 2.54
CA ASN A 54 -17.88 8.34 1.89
C ASN A 54 -16.62 9.21 2.11
N VAL A 55 -15.43 8.60 1.99
CA VAL A 55 -14.11 9.27 2.05
C VAL A 55 -13.47 9.32 0.67
#